data_AF-A0AAU6AB14-F1
#
_entry.id   AF-A0AAU6AB14-F1
#
_cell.length_a   1.000
_cell.length_b   1.000
_cell.length_c   1.000
_cell.angle_alpha   90.00
_cell.angle_beta   90.00
_cell.angle_gamma   90.00
#
_symmetry.space_group_name_H-M   'P 1'
#
loop_
_entity.id
_entity.type
_entity.pdbx_description
1 polymer ?
#
loop_
_entity_poly.entity_id
_entity_poly.type
_entity_poly.pdbx_seq_one_letter_code
_entity_poly.pdbx_strand_id
1 'polypeptide(L)'
;MQMNTPPRSTIRLTRRGRVALIATGAVVAATAVAVPLLTLTMEGEEKRPTSLVIPEGWRTGQVYEAVDKALALPLGSTKKSLAKANLKLPSDAEGNPEGYLYPATYRLDRTATPESLLAQMVNTANKKFRGSPVTAGAQRNAMNVYQAVTIASIIQSEAATKPDMAKVARVIFNRLERGMPLQMDSTLNYALNRFTLSTTTNDTKLESPYNSYQRMGLPPTPIANPGEDAMRAAINPTPGDWLYFVTVKPGDTRFTASYEEHQRNVAEFNLLRRRASPSTTSSNSTSTAVPGSPSAASAAR
;
A
#
# COMPACT_ATOMS: atom_id res chain seq x y z
N MET A 1 -27.07 33.49 -44.70
CA MET A 1 -27.08 34.09 -43.34
C MET A 1 -26.18 33.26 -42.45
N GLN A 2 -25.09 33.84 -41.96
CA GLN A 2 -24.13 33.23 -41.04
C GLN A 2 -24.77 32.98 -39.67
N MET A 3 -24.45 31.86 -39.04
CA MET A 3 -24.50 31.75 -37.58
C MET A 3 -23.13 31.30 -37.08
N ASN A 4 -22.40 32.28 -36.55
CA ASN A 4 -21.16 32.11 -35.80
C ASN A 4 -21.47 31.41 -34.48
N THR A 5 -20.83 30.28 -34.19
CA THR A 5 -20.73 29.73 -32.83
C THR A 5 -19.26 29.50 -32.50
N PRO A 6 -18.69 30.18 -31.48
CA PRO A 6 -17.28 30.01 -31.11
C PRO A 6 -17.04 28.72 -30.31
N PRO A 7 -15.81 28.17 -30.32
CA PRO A 7 -15.48 26.93 -29.63
C PRO A 7 -15.35 27.17 -28.11
N ARG A 8 -15.94 26.29 -27.29
CA ARG A 8 -15.70 26.26 -25.84
C ARG A 8 -14.29 25.73 -25.57
N SER A 9 -13.42 26.63 -25.12
CA SER A 9 -12.09 26.30 -24.60
C SER A 9 -12.23 25.54 -23.28
N THR A 10 -11.68 24.33 -23.23
CA THR A 10 -11.45 23.63 -21.96
C THR A 10 -10.21 24.24 -21.31
N ILE A 11 -10.42 25.04 -20.27
CA ILE A 11 -9.33 25.47 -19.38
C ILE A 11 -8.77 24.21 -18.71
N ARG A 12 -7.59 23.79 -19.15
CA ARG A 12 -6.80 22.74 -18.48
C ARG A 12 -6.10 23.37 -17.28
N LEU A 13 -6.60 23.10 -16.08
CA LEU A 13 -5.80 23.29 -14.87
C LEU A 13 -4.65 22.28 -14.87
N THR A 14 -3.42 22.80 -14.80
CA THR A 14 -2.18 22.03 -14.82
C THR A 14 -1.87 21.42 -13.45
N ARG A 15 -1.26 20.25 -13.50
CA ARG A 15 -1.02 19.31 -12.38
C ARG A 15 0.24 19.66 -11.58
N ARG A 16 0.29 20.86 -11.01
CA ARG A 16 1.30 21.27 -10.00
C ARG A 16 0.62 22.02 -8.86
N GLY A 17 -0.20 21.31 -8.08
CA GLY A 17 -0.91 21.91 -6.95
C GLY A 17 -2.00 21.06 -6.33
N ARG A 18 -1.76 19.76 -6.09
CA ARG A 18 -2.64 18.96 -5.23
C ARG A 18 -1.82 18.23 -4.16
N VAL A 19 -1.26 19.04 -3.26
CA VAL A 19 -1.37 18.80 -1.83
C VAL A 19 -2.38 19.84 -1.35
N ALA A 20 -3.62 19.43 -1.11
CA ALA A 20 -4.63 20.28 -0.48
C ALA A 20 -5.63 19.39 0.25
N LEU A 21 -5.41 19.32 1.56
CA LEU A 21 -6.42 19.35 2.62
C LEU A 21 -7.82 19.73 2.12
N ILE A 22 -8.81 18.84 2.31
CA ILE A 22 -10.22 19.23 2.28
C ILE A 22 -10.68 19.35 3.73
N ALA A 23 -10.82 20.59 4.18
CA ALA A 23 -11.62 20.96 5.33
C ALA A 23 -12.61 22.05 4.88
N THR A 24 -13.86 21.64 4.68
CA THR A 24 -15.13 22.40 4.76
C THR A 24 -16.21 21.46 4.22
N GLY A 25 -17.32 21.15 4.88
CA GLY A 25 -17.85 21.54 6.18
C GLY A 25 -19.35 21.19 6.15
N ALA A 26 -19.77 20.18 6.91
CA ALA A 26 -21.16 20.03 7.34
C ALA A 26 -21.10 19.55 8.80
N VAL A 27 -21.56 20.43 9.69
CA VAL A 27 -21.49 20.29 11.14
C VAL A 27 -22.46 19.20 11.60
N VAL A 28 -21.91 18.12 12.15
CA VAL A 28 -22.52 17.38 13.26
C VAL A 28 -21.40 17.17 14.26
N ALA A 29 -21.58 17.73 15.46
CA ALA A 29 -20.56 17.75 16.51
C ALA A 29 -20.20 16.33 16.98
N ALA A 30 -19.10 15.80 16.46
CA ALA A 30 -18.29 14.75 17.06
C ALA A 30 -16.85 15.01 16.61
N THR A 31 -15.95 15.29 17.55
CA THR A 31 -14.55 15.63 17.30
C THR A 31 -13.75 14.42 16.82
N ALA A 32 -13.99 14.00 15.57
CA ALA A 32 -13.12 13.08 14.87
C ALA A 32 -11.94 13.87 14.30
N VAL A 33 -10.80 13.84 14.99
CA VAL A 33 -9.55 14.40 14.46
C VAL A 33 -8.97 13.38 13.48
N ALA A 34 -9.11 13.65 12.18
CA ALA A 34 -8.13 13.17 11.21
C ALA A 34 -6.83 13.94 11.47
N VAL A 35 -5.68 13.27 11.57
CA VAL A 35 -4.38 13.95 11.74
C VAL A 35 -3.68 14.06 10.38
N PRO A 36 -3.90 15.13 9.59
CA PRO A 36 -2.95 15.58 8.61
C PRO A 36 -1.96 16.57 9.26
N LEU A 37 -0.69 16.36 8.94
CA LEU A 37 0.49 17.09 9.37
C LEU A 37 0.43 18.61 9.08
N LEU A 38 0.29 19.45 10.10
CA LEU A 38 0.75 20.86 10.14
C LEU A 38 0.70 21.39 11.57
N THR A 39 1.86 21.71 12.13
CA THR A 39 2.05 22.27 13.49
C THR A 39 1.52 23.70 13.57
N LEU A 40 0.48 23.89 14.38
CA LEU A 40 0.18 25.16 15.04
C LEU A 40 0.06 24.85 16.53
N THR A 41 1.12 25.15 17.27
CA THR A 41 1.16 25.12 18.73
C THR A 41 0.27 26.23 19.26
N MET A 42 -0.80 25.85 19.95
CA MET A 42 -1.41 26.67 20.99
C MET A 42 -1.48 25.82 22.25
N GLU A 43 -0.88 26.35 23.32
CA GLU A 43 -0.90 25.78 24.67
C GLU A 43 -2.34 25.62 25.14
N GLY A 44 -2.74 24.37 25.34
CA GLY A 44 -3.99 23.96 25.96
C GLY A 44 -3.90 22.45 26.15
N GLU A 45 -4.35 21.93 27.30
CA GLU A 45 -4.33 20.49 27.61
C GLU A 45 -4.59 19.65 26.36
N GLU A 46 -3.60 18.85 25.92
CA GLU A 46 -3.75 18.01 24.73
C GLU A 46 -4.86 16.98 24.98
N LYS A 47 -6.11 17.37 24.66
CA LYS A 47 -7.26 16.48 24.75
C LYS A 47 -6.99 15.30 23.83
N ARG A 48 -6.88 14.11 24.42
CA ARG A 48 -6.76 12.86 23.67
C ARG A 48 -7.86 12.79 22.60
N PRO A 49 -7.53 12.37 21.36
CA PRO A 49 -8.51 12.22 20.30
C PRO A 49 -9.62 11.25 20.72
N THR A 50 -10.84 11.46 20.22
CA THR A 50 -11.97 10.56 20.49
C THR A 50 -12.02 9.35 19.55
N SER A 51 -11.18 9.36 18.51
CA SER A 51 -11.05 8.28 17.53
C SER A 51 -9.66 8.20 16.92
N LEU A 52 -9.24 7.00 16.56
CA LEU A 52 -8.02 6.69 15.82
C LEU A 52 -8.38 6.13 14.44
N VAL A 53 -7.92 6.78 13.37
CA VAL A 53 -8.06 6.28 12.00
C VAL A 53 -6.82 5.51 11.62
N ILE A 54 -6.99 4.25 11.19
CA ILE A 54 -5.95 3.42 10.60
C ILE A 54 -6.23 3.27 9.10
N PRO A 55 -5.44 3.92 8.23
CA PRO A 55 -5.55 3.78 6.79
C PRO A 55 -5.18 2.38 6.27
N GLU A 56 -5.69 2.04 5.10
CA GLU A 56 -5.31 0.83 4.38
C GLU A 56 -3.85 0.89 3.93
N GLY A 57 -3.19 -0.27 3.84
CA GLY A 57 -1.81 -0.38 3.39
C GLY A 57 -0.77 0.00 4.43
N TRP A 58 -1.18 0.42 5.63
CA TRP A 58 -0.25 0.68 6.73
C TRP A 58 0.35 -0.61 7.25
N ARG A 59 1.65 -0.57 7.58
CA ARG A 59 2.37 -1.65 8.26
C ARG A 59 2.18 -1.55 9.77
N THR A 60 2.38 -2.66 10.47
CA THR A 60 2.29 -2.74 11.94
C THR A 60 3.08 -1.65 12.67
N GLY A 61 4.29 -1.34 12.21
CA GLY A 61 5.10 -0.25 12.77
C GLY A 61 4.37 1.11 12.77
N GLN A 62 3.74 1.48 11.64
CA GLN A 62 2.98 2.72 11.52
C GLN A 62 1.74 2.72 12.40
N VAL A 63 1.08 1.56 12.54
CA VAL A 63 -0.06 1.40 13.45
C VAL A 63 0.38 1.58 14.90
N TYR A 64 1.51 1.00 15.31
CA TYR A 64 2.02 1.15 16.68
C TYR A 64 2.34 2.61 17.01
N GLU A 65 3.02 3.32 16.11
CA GLU A 65 3.32 4.74 16.27
C GLU A 65 2.05 5.59 16.37
N ALA A 66 1.02 5.27 15.59
CA ALA A 66 -0.25 5.99 15.63
C ALA A 66 -1.03 5.73 16.93
N VAL A 67 -0.98 4.50 17.45
CA VAL A 67 -1.56 4.18 18.77
C VAL A 67 -0.81 4.90 19.88
N ASP A 68 0.53 4.87 19.88
CA ASP A 68 1.35 5.57 20.88
C ASP A 68 1.02 7.06 20.90
N LYS A 69 0.95 7.68 19.72
CA LYS A 69 0.59 9.10 19.59
C LYS A 69 -0.83 9.38 20.07
N ALA A 70 -1.81 8.56 19.68
CA ALA A 70 -3.21 8.78 20.05
C ALA A 70 -3.48 8.62 21.55
N LEU A 71 -2.69 7.79 22.24
CA LEU A 71 -2.80 7.59 23.68
C LEU A 71 -1.85 8.49 24.50
N ALA A 72 -1.06 9.35 23.83
CA ALA A 72 -0.01 10.17 24.43
C ALA A 72 1.01 9.32 25.24
N LEU A 73 1.47 8.22 24.65
CA LEU A 73 2.46 7.31 25.20
C LEU A 73 3.83 7.52 24.55
N PRO A 74 4.94 7.16 25.24
CA PRO A 74 6.26 7.11 24.63
C PRO A 74 6.28 6.20 23.40
N LEU A 75 7.04 6.57 22.36
CA LEU A 75 7.20 5.75 21.15
C LEU A 75 7.72 4.34 21.49
N GLY A 76 7.10 3.33 20.88
CA GLY A 76 7.39 1.92 21.09
C GLY A 76 6.61 1.28 22.24
N SER A 77 5.75 2.02 22.96
CA SER A 77 4.96 1.47 24.06
C SER A 77 3.99 0.40 23.56
N THR A 78 3.33 0.65 22.44
CA THR A 78 2.39 -0.29 21.81
C THR A 78 3.11 -1.56 21.36
N LYS A 79 4.29 -1.43 20.73
CA LYS A 79 5.08 -2.61 20.32
C LYS A 79 5.45 -3.49 21.52
N LYS A 80 5.84 -2.90 22.66
CA LYS A 80 6.17 -3.63 23.90
C LYS A 80 4.95 -4.31 24.53
N SER A 81 3.75 -3.77 24.30
CA SER A 81 2.49 -4.34 24.82
C SER A 81 2.02 -5.57 24.06
N LEU A 82 2.56 -5.85 22.87
CA LEU A 82 2.08 -6.90 21.97
C LEU A 82 1.99 -8.28 22.64
N ALA A 83 3.00 -8.65 23.42
CA ALA A 83 3.04 -9.92 24.15
C ALA A 83 1.94 -10.04 25.21
N LYS A 84 1.44 -8.93 25.74
CA LYS A 84 0.34 -8.88 26.73
C LYS A 84 -1.03 -8.86 26.09
N ALA A 85 -1.13 -8.44 24.83
CA ALA A 85 -2.41 -8.21 24.16
C ALA A 85 -3.18 -9.50 23.81
N ASN A 86 -2.55 -10.68 23.93
CA ASN A 86 -3.16 -12.00 23.65
C ASN A 86 -4.03 -12.01 22.38
N LEU A 87 -3.43 -11.57 21.27
CA LEU A 87 -4.13 -11.34 20.01
C LEU A 87 -4.62 -12.67 19.41
N LYS A 88 -5.89 -12.70 18.99
CA LYS A 88 -6.53 -13.87 18.36
C LYS A 88 -6.13 -14.02 16.89
N LEU A 89 -4.83 -14.10 16.62
CA LEU A 89 -4.28 -14.29 15.28
C LEU A 89 -4.48 -15.74 14.80
N PRO A 90 -4.52 -16.00 13.48
CA PRO A 90 -4.46 -17.37 12.96
C PRO A 90 -3.11 -18.01 13.29
N SER A 91 -3.08 -19.34 13.33
CA SER A 91 -1.86 -20.11 13.61
C SER A 91 -0.73 -19.79 12.64
N ASP A 92 -1.04 -19.66 11.35
CA ASP A 92 -0.08 -19.33 10.29
C ASP A 92 0.62 -17.97 10.48
N ALA A 93 0.07 -17.08 11.32
CA ALA A 93 0.69 -15.80 11.60
C ALA A 93 1.85 -15.89 12.59
N GLU A 94 1.98 -16.99 13.34
CA GLU A 94 3.06 -17.20 14.33
C GLU A 94 3.22 -16.02 15.32
N GLY A 95 2.11 -15.36 15.67
CA GLY A 95 2.10 -14.19 16.54
C GLY A 95 2.43 -12.85 15.87
N ASN A 96 2.72 -12.82 14.57
CA ASN A 96 2.91 -11.57 13.81
C ASN A 96 1.56 -10.96 13.41
N PRO A 97 1.21 -9.74 13.88
CA PRO A 97 -0.07 -9.12 13.56
C PRO A 97 -0.13 -8.43 12.19
N GLU A 98 0.94 -8.47 11.38
CA GLU A 98 0.94 -7.90 10.03
C GLU A 98 -0.18 -8.51 9.16
N GLY A 99 -0.98 -7.65 8.54
CA GLY A 99 -2.18 -8.04 7.80
C GLY A 99 -3.47 -8.11 8.64
N TYR A 100 -3.37 -8.09 9.97
CA TYR A 100 -4.50 -8.25 10.89
C TYR A 100 -4.82 -7.02 11.74
N LEU A 101 -4.01 -5.96 11.68
CA LEU A 101 -4.35 -4.67 12.28
C LEU A 101 -5.29 -3.92 11.33
N TYR A 102 -6.56 -4.34 11.32
CA TYR A 102 -7.53 -3.99 10.28
C TYR A 102 -7.67 -2.47 10.05
N PRO A 103 -7.67 -1.98 8.80
CA PRO A 103 -7.91 -0.58 8.49
C PRO A 103 -9.36 -0.15 8.81
N ALA A 104 -9.53 0.75 9.76
CA ALA A 104 -10.83 1.31 10.14
C ALA A 104 -10.65 2.57 11.00
N THR A 105 -11.78 3.16 11.40
CA THR A 105 -11.81 4.17 12.47
C THR A 105 -12.22 3.49 13.78
N TYR A 106 -11.36 3.60 14.79
CA TYR A 106 -11.56 3.04 16.13
C TYR A 106 -11.91 4.16 17.09
N ARG A 107 -12.96 3.97 17.90
CA ARG A 107 -13.31 4.94 18.95
C ARG A 107 -12.35 4.76 20.12
N LEU A 108 -11.86 5.86 20.66
CA LEU A 108 -11.00 5.89 21.83
C LEU A 108 -11.83 6.32 23.03
N ASP A 109 -12.03 5.40 23.96
CA ASP A 109 -12.55 5.74 25.28
C ASP A 109 -11.41 6.18 26.22
N ARG A 110 -11.76 6.71 27.40
CA ARG A 110 -10.77 7.19 28.38
C ARG A 110 -9.89 6.07 28.95
N THR A 111 -10.34 4.82 28.83
CA THR A 111 -9.68 3.62 29.35
C THR A 111 -8.90 2.87 28.27
N ALA A 112 -8.85 3.39 27.04
CA ALA A 112 -8.22 2.74 25.91
C ALA A 112 -6.73 2.50 26.20
N THR A 113 -6.32 1.24 26.09
CA THR A 113 -4.93 0.81 26.18
C THR A 113 -4.42 0.33 24.83
N PRO A 114 -3.10 0.30 24.61
CA PRO A 114 -2.53 -0.31 23.41
C PRO A 114 -3.05 -1.73 23.15
N GLU A 115 -3.10 -2.57 24.17
CA GLU A 115 -3.58 -3.95 24.09
C GLU A 115 -5.04 -4.02 23.63
N SER A 116 -5.90 -3.17 24.22
CA SER A 116 -7.33 -3.14 23.87
C SER A 116 -7.55 -2.73 22.40
N LEU A 117 -6.77 -1.78 21.89
CA LEU A 117 -6.89 -1.31 20.51
C LEU A 117 -6.36 -2.35 19.52
N LEU A 118 -5.20 -2.94 19.79
CA LEU A 118 -4.67 -4.02 18.95
C LEU A 118 -5.63 -5.22 18.91
N ALA A 119 -6.20 -5.61 20.06
CA ALA A 119 -7.19 -6.67 20.12
C ALA A 119 -8.46 -6.30 19.33
N GLN A 120 -8.93 -5.06 19.40
CA GLN A 120 -10.08 -4.58 18.63
C GLN A 120 -9.81 -4.65 17.11
N MET A 121 -8.62 -4.25 16.67
CA MET A 121 -8.20 -4.33 15.27
C MET A 121 -8.18 -5.77 14.76
N VAL A 122 -7.56 -6.68 15.52
CA VAL A 122 -7.50 -8.12 15.17
C VAL A 122 -8.87 -8.78 15.19
N ASN A 123 -9.72 -8.44 16.16
CA ASN A 123 -11.10 -8.93 16.19
C ASN A 123 -11.90 -8.45 14.97
N THR A 124 -11.67 -7.21 14.53
CA THR A 124 -12.29 -6.65 13.32
C THR A 124 -11.80 -7.38 12.06
N ALA A 125 -10.49 -7.60 11.94
CA ALA A 125 -9.92 -8.42 10.86
C ALA A 125 -10.55 -9.82 10.82
N ASN A 126 -10.59 -10.51 11.96
CA ASN A 126 -11.19 -11.84 12.04
C ASN A 126 -12.66 -11.85 11.61
N LYS A 127 -13.47 -10.87 12.03
CA LYS A 127 -14.87 -10.76 11.63
C LYS A 127 -15.01 -10.57 10.11
N LYS A 128 -14.13 -9.78 9.50
CA LYS A 128 -14.13 -9.48 8.07
C LYS A 128 -13.60 -10.64 7.23
N PHE A 129 -12.50 -11.26 7.64
CA PHE A 129 -11.81 -12.30 6.88
C PHE A 129 -12.41 -13.70 7.08
N ARG A 130 -13.10 -13.98 8.19
CA ARG A 130 -13.77 -15.27 8.40
C ARG A 130 -15.19 -15.32 7.85
N GLY A 131 -15.62 -14.28 7.15
CA GLY A 131 -16.91 -14.28 6.46
C GLY A 131 -16.97 -15.36 5.36
N SER A 132 -18.14 -15.95 5.17
CA SER A 132 -18.37 -17.01 4.16
C SER A 132 -17.84 -16.68 2.74
N PRO A 133 -17.96 -15.44 2.22
CA PRO A 133 -17.42 -15.12 0.90
C PRO A 133 -15.89 -15.28 0.82
N VAL A 134 -15.18 -14.89 1.87
CA VAL A 134 -13.71 -14.94 1.93
C VAL A 134 -13.24 -16.38 2.05
N THR A 135 -13.82 -17.15 2.98
CA THR A 135 -13.42 -18.55 3.19
C THR A 135 -13.70 -19.39 1.94
N ALA A 136 -14.87 -19.22 1.32
CA ALA A 136 -15.22 -19.90 0.08
C ALA A 136 -14.31 -19.48 -1.08
N GLY A 137 -13.98 -18.19 -1.20
CA GLY A 137 -13.10 -17.70 -2.26
C GLY A 137 -11.64 -18.15 -2.11
N ALA A 138 -11.11 -18.16 -0.89
CA ALA A 138 -9.79 -18.73 -0.62
C ALA A 138 -9.74 -20.22 -1.01
N GLN A 139 -10.75 -20.98 -0.60
CA GLN A 139 -10.85 -22.41 -0.93
C GLN A 139 -10.95 -22.66 -2.44
N ARG A 140 -11.76 -21.88 -3.17
CA ARG A 140 -11.86 -21.98 -4.65
C ARG A 140 -10.53 -21.77 -5.35
N ASN A 141 -9.66 -20.93 -4.78
CA ASN A 141 -8.35 -20.62 -5.33
C ASN A 141 -7.23 -21.48 -4.72
N ALA A 142 -7.57 -22.59 -4.04
CA ALA A 142 -6.63 -23.50 -3.39
C ALA A 142 -5.70 -22.82 -2.36
N MET A 143 -6.23 -21.87 -1.60
CA MET A 143 -5.50 -21.14 -0.56
C MET A 143 -6.23 -21.18 0.78
N ASN A 144 -5.47 -21.00 1.86
CA ASN A 144 -6.05 -20.68 3.17
C ASN A 144 -6.31 -19.17 3.32
N VAL A 145 -7.03 -18.77 4.37
CA VAL A 145 -7.38 -17.36 4.61
C VAL A 145 -6.14 -16.49 4.84
N TYR A 146 -5.12 -17.02 5.52
CA TYR A 146 -3.88 -16.27 5.76
C TYR A 146 -3.14 -15.95 4.46
N GLN A 147 -3.02 -16.93 3.54
CA GLN A 147 -2.48 -16.73 2.20
C GLN A 147 -3.29 -15.71 1.39
N ALA A 148 -4.63 -15.72 1.50
CA ALA A 148 -5.47 -14.72 0.87
C ALA A 148 -5.20 -13.30 1.43
N VAL A 149 -4.98 -13.15 2.74
CA VAL A 149 -4.55 -11.88 3.37
C VAL A 149 -3.16 -11.47 2.89
N THR A 150 -2.23 -12.42 2.74
CA THR A 150 -0.89 -12.16 2.20
C THR A 150 -0.97 -11.60 0.78
N ILE A 151 -1.74 -12.23 -0.11
CA ILE A 151 -1.98 -11.72 -1.47
C ILE A 151 -2.66 -10.35 -1.44
N ALA A 152 -3.67 -10.16 -0.60
CA ALA A 152 -4.37 -8.89 -0.46
C ALA A 152 -3.41 -7.76 -0.01
N SER A 153 -2.44 -8.04 0.86
CA SER A 153 -1.45 -7.05 1.30
C SER A 153 -0.48 -6.62 0.18
N ILE A 154 -0.15 -7.54 -0.73
CA ILE A 154 0.64 -7.24 -1.94
C ILE A 154 -0.21 -6.39 -2.89
N ILE A 155 -1.44 -6.81 -3.17
CA ILE A 155 -2.38 -6.07 -4.04
C ILE A 155 -2.56 -4.63 -3.56
N GLN A 156 -2.81 -4.44 -2.25
CA GLN A 156 -2.98 -3.13 -1.63
C GLN A 156 -1.76 -2.23 -1.83
N SER A 157 -0.56 -2.83 -1.81
CA SER A 157 0.70 -2.10 -1.95
C SER A 157 1.03 -1.77 -3.41
N GLU A 158 0.48 -2.52 -4.36
CA GLU A 158 0.78 -2.37 -5.80
C GLU A 158 -0.23 -1.51 -6.56
N ALA A 159 -1.50 -1.52 -6.15
CA ALA A 159 -2.59 -0.88 -6.87
C ALA A 159 -3.38 0.10 -6.00
N ALA A 160 -3.67 1.28 -6.57
CA ALA A 160 -4.44 2.33 -5.91
C ALA A 160 -5.94 2.29 -6.24
N THR A 161 -6.35 1.61 -7.32
CA THR A 161 -7.73 1.60 -7.80
C THR A 161 -8.30 0.18 -7.77
N LYS A 162 -9.62 0.04 -7.52
CA LYS A 162 -10.28 -1.27 -7.53
C LYS A 162 -10.09 -2.03 -8.86
N PRO A 163 -10.19 -1.39 -10.04
CA PRO A 163 -9.92 -2.06 -11.31
C PRO A 163 -8.49 -2.60 -11.42
N ASP A 164 -7.49 -1.82 -10.99
CA ASP A 164 -6.09 -2.26 -11.03
C ASP A 164 -5.84 -3.38 -10.01
N MET A 165 -6.43 -3.29 -8.80
CA MET A 165 -6.34 -4.35 -7.79
C MET A 165 -6.82 -5.70 -8.33
N ALA A 166 -7.94 -5.71 -9.07
CA ALA A 166 -8.48 -6.93 -9.66
C ALA A 166 -7.52 -7.55 -10.70
N LYS A 167 -6.86 -6.73 -11.51
CA LYS A 167 -5.88 -7.19 -12.52
C LYS A 167 -4.55 -7.58 -11.90
N VAL A 168 -4.06 -6.86 -10.89
CA VAL A 168 -2.85 -7.23 -10.11
C VAL A 168 -3.07 -8.57 -9.43
N ALA A 169 -4.26 -8.81 -8.85
CA ALA A 169 -4.61 -10.12 -8.30
C ALA A 169 -4.43 -11.21 -9.37
N ARG A 170 -4.99 -11.01 -10.57
CA ARG A 170 -4.84 -11.97 -11.68
C ARG A 170 -3.38 -12.20 -12.07
N VAL A 171 -2.55 -11.17 -12.13
CA VAL A 171 -1.09 -11.32 -12.38
C VAL A 171 -0.42 -12.19 -11.32
N ILE A 172 -0.74 -11.98 -10.03
CA ILE A 172 -0.21 -12.81 -8.93
C ILE A 172 -0.59 -14.27 -9.14
N PHE A 173 -1.87 -14.57 -9.36
CA PHE A 173 -2.32 -15.95 -9.58
C PHE A 173 -1.68 -16.59 -10.81
N ASN A 174 -1.68 -15.91 -11.95
CA ASN A 174 -1.10 -16.43 -13.18
C ASN A 174 0.40 -16.74 -13.02
N ARG A 175 1.15 -15.93 -12.25
CA ARG A 175 2.55 -16.19 -11.95
C ARG A 175 2.73 -17.37 -11.01
N LEU A 176 1.94 -17.47 -9.94
CA LEU A 176 1.99 -18.60 -9.01
C LEU A 176 1.69 -19.92 -9.74
N GLU A 177 0.65 -19.95 -10.57
CA GLU A 177 0.24 -21.13 -11.36
C GLU A 177 1.32 -21.58 -12.35
N ARG A 178 2.08 -20.63 -12.90
CA ARG A 178 3.18 -20.91 -13.85
C ARG A 178 4.52 -21.17 -13.17
N GLY A 179 4.60 -21.18 -11.84
CA GLY A 179 5.86 -21.26 -11.14
C GLY A 179 6.81 -20.14 -11.55
N MET A 180 6.31 -18.90 -11.59
CA MET A 180 7.09 -17.69 -11.82
C MET A 180 7.27 -16.91 -10.50
N PRO A 181 8.44 -16.28 -10.25
CA PRO A 181 8.60 -15.37 -9.12
C PRO A 181 7.67 -14.16 -9.26
N LEU A 182 7.14 -13.66 -8.13
CA LEU A 182 6.18 -12.55 -8.17
C LEU A 182 6.82 -11.23 -8.60
N GLN A 183 8.08 -10.99 -8.21
CA GLN A 183 8.87 -9.81 -8.56
C GLN A 183 8.21 -8.46 -8.20
N MET A 184 7.56 -8.40 -7.04
CA MET A 184 6.82 -7.23 -6.58
C MET A 184 7.72 -6.30 -5.75
N ASP A 185 7.86 -5.04 -6.18
CA ASP A 185 8.68 -4.03 -5.50
C ASP A 185 8.24 -3.80 -4.05
N SER A 186 6.93 -3.89 -3.80
CA SER A 186 6.35 -3.77 -2.45
C SER A 186 6.98 -4.75 -1.46
N THR A 187 7.34 -5.95 -1.89
CA THR A 187 7.96 -6.98 -1.03
C THR A 187 9.41 -6.63 -0.66
N LEU A 188 10.18 -6.05 -1.59
CA LEU A 188 11.53 -5.52 -1.29
C LEU A 188 11.45 -4.32 -0.35
N ASN A 189 10.51 -3.42 -0.61
CA ASN A 189 10.29 -2.25 0.25
C ASN A 189 9.87 -2.66 1.66
N TYR A 190 9.14 -3.76 1.81
CA TYR A 190 8.84 -4.35 3.12
C TYR A 190 10.11 -4.85 3.79
N ALA A 191 10.90 -5.68 3.09
CA ALA A 191 12.15 -6.23 3.60
C ALA A 191 13.15 -5.16 4.07
N LEU A 192 13.22 -4.04 3.34
CA LEU A 192 14.12 -2.92 3.62
C LEU A 192 13.52 -1.87 4.57
N ASN A 193 12.31 -2.11 5.08
CA ASN A 193 11.56 -1.18 5.91
C ASN A 193 11.50 0.26 5.36
N ARG A 194 11.22 0.40 4.06
CA ARG A 194 11.14 1.70 3.37
C ARG A 194 9.88 1.81 2.51
N PHE A 195 9.59 3.05 2.09
CA PHE A 195 8.48 3.38 1.19
C PHE A 195 9.03 4.19 0.01
N THR A 196 9.33 3.52 -1.11
CA THR A 196 9.83 4.18 -2.32
C THR A 196 9.21 3.58 -3.56
N LEU A 197 8.97 4.41 -4.56
CA LEU A 197 8.54 3.99 -5.90
C LEU A 197 9.72 3.58 -6.79
N SER A 198 10.96 3.70 -6.31
CA SER A 198 12.17 3.36 -7.06
C SER A 198 12.96 2.30 -6.32
N THR A 199 12.88 1.07 -6.83
CA THR A 199 13.78 -0.03 -6.52
C THR A 199 14.93 -0.04 -7.54
N THR A 200 16.09 -0.48 -7.10
CA THR A 200 17.30 -0.62 -7.90
C THR A 200 17.55 -2.07 -8.22
N THR A 201 18.35 -2.34 -9.26
CA THR A 201 18.83 -3.70 -9.57
C THR A 201 19.62 -4.33 -8.42
N ASN A 202 20.21 -3.54 -7.53
CA ASN A 202 20.88 -4.07 -6.35
C ASN A 202 19.88 -4.51 -5.28
N ASP A 203 18.74 -3.81 -5.14
CA ASP A 203 17.69 -4.23 -4.20
C ASP A 203 17.10 -5.60 -4.58
N THR A 204 17.04 -5.95 -5.87
CA THR A 204 16.51 -7.26 -6.31
C THR A 204 17.41 -8.44 -5.93
N LYS A 205 18.64 -8.16 -5.50
CA LYS A 205 19.61 -9.16 -5.01
C LYS A 205 19.62 -9.27 -3.48
N LEU A 206 18.70 -8.60 -2.80
CA LEU A 206 18.60 -8.62 -1.33
C LEU A 206 18.34 -10.04 -0.83
N GLU A 207 19.23 -10.55 0.01
CA GLU A 207 19.00 -11.80 0.74
C GLU A 207 17.94 -11.59 1.83
N SER A 208 16.69 -11.95 1.52
CA SER A 208 15.55 -11.84 2.43
C SER A 208 14.48 -12.87 2.08
N PRO A 209 13.75 -13.44 3.08
CA PRO A 209 12.60 -14.29 2.80
C PRO A 209 11.46 -13.54 2.10
N TYR A 210 11.44 -12.20 2.16
CA TYR A 210 10.48 -11.35 1.47
C TYR A 210 10.90 -10.96 0.05
N ASN A 211 12.10 -11.35 -0.41
CA ASN A 211 12.52 -11.01 -1.77
C ASN A 211 11.81 -11.90 -2.81
N SER A 212 10.67 -11.43 -3.31
CA SER A 212 9.89 -12.13 -4.33
C SER A 212 10.50 -12.12 -5.74
N TYR A 213 11.70 -11.55 -5.92
CA TYR A 213 12.47 -11.69 -7.16
C TYR A 213 13.30 -12.97 -7.19
N GLN A 214 13.84 -13.37 -6.04
CA GLN A 214 14.71 -14.54 -5.92
C GLN A 214 13.96 -15.77 -5.40
N ARG A 215 12.84 -15.55 -4.69
CA ARG A 215 12.05 -16.62 -4.07
C ARG A 215 10.74 -16.84 -4.80
N MET A 216 10.41 -18.12 -4.93
CA MET A 216 9.16 -18.60 -5.52
C MET A 216 8.05 -18.58 -4.48
N GLY A 217 6.81 -18.38 -4.94
CA GLY A 217 5.63 -18.38 -4.07
C GLY A 217 5.39 -17.05 -3.35
N LEU A 218 4.59 -17.12 -2.29
CA LEU A 218 4.24 -15.97 -1.47
C LEU A 218 5.36 -15.65 -0.46
N PRO A 219 5.52 -14.37 -0.04
CA PRO A 219 6.34 -14.04 1.12
C PRO A 219 5.79 -14.73 2.39
N PRO A 220 6.62 -14.87 3.46
CA PRO A 220 6.23 -15.63 4.66
C PRO A 220 5.06 -15.00 5.42
N THR A 221 4.84 -13.70 5.30
CA THR A 221 3.75 -12.97 5.95
C THR A 221 3.14 -11.94 5.00
N PRO A 222 1.97 -11.38 5.33
CA PRO A 222 1.51 -10.13 4.75
C PRO A 222 2.56 -9.02 4.89
N ILE A 223 2.55 -8.06 3.98
CA ILE A 223 3.51 -6.93 3.94
C ILE A 223 2.88 -5.56 4.27
N ALA A 224 1.60 -5.57 4.61
CA ALA A 224 0.79 -4.42 5.01
C ALA A 224 -0.57 -4.91 5.54
N ASN A 225 -1.37 -4.03 6.14
CA ASN A 225 -2.76 -4.30 6.50
C ASN A 225 -3.71 -3.97 5.32
N PRO A 226 -4.29 -4.97 4.62
CA PRO A 226 -5.11 -4.74 3.44
C PRO A 226 -6.52 -4.27 3.78
N GLY A 227 -7.12 -3.52 2.86
CA GLY A 227 -8.52 -3.15 2.90
C GLY A 227 -9.46 -4.21 2.34
N GLU A 228 -10.76 -3.91 2.40
CA GLU A 228 -11.82 -4.80 1.91
C GLU A 228 -11.75 -5.00 0.39
N ASP A 229 -11.35 -3.97 -0.35
CA ASP A 229 -11.25 -4.02 -1.81
C ASP A 229 -10.10 -4.94 -2.28
N ALA A 230 -8.93 -4.84 -1.65
CA ALA A 230 -7.80 -5.72 -1.93
C ALA A 230 -8.10 -7.17 -1.54
N MET A 231 -8.78 -7.37 -0.40
CA MET A 231 -9.20 -8.72 0.02
C MET A 231 -10.19 -9.33 -0.98
N ARG A 232 -11.16 -8.55 -1.47
CA ARG A 232 -12.11 -8.98 -2.50
C ARG A 232 -11.41 -9.35 -3.80
N ALA A 233 -10.40 -8.58 -4.22
CA ALA A 233 -9.60 -8.89 -5.39
C ALA A 233 -8.81 -10.20 -5.24
N ALA A 234 -8.23 -10.45 -4.06
CA ALA A 234 -7.49 -11.66 -3.77
C ALA A 234 -8.35 -12.94 -3.84
N ILE A 235 -9.60 -12.88 -3.37
CA ILE A 235 -10.50 -14.06 -3.36
C ILE A 235 -11.33 -14.21 -4.64
N ASN A 236 -11.38 -13.18 -5.48
CA ASN A 236 -12.14 -13.17 -6.73
C ASN A 236 -11.35 -12.46 -7.85
N PRO A 237 -10.20 -13.03 -8.28
CA PRO A 237 -9.39 -12.41 -9.32
C PRO A 237 -10.15 -12.36 -10.65
N THR A 238 -10.15 -11.21 -11.31
CA THR A 238 -10.82 -11.07 -12.63
C THR A 238 -10.16 -11.97 -13.67
N PRO A 239 -10.88 -12.65 -14.58
CA PRO A 239 -10.26 -13.43 -15.64
C PRO A 239 -9.30 -12.59 -16.51
N GLY A 240 -8.22 -13.21 -16.98
CA GLY A 240 -7.22 -12.59 -17.84
C GLY A 240 -5.90 -13.36 -17.83
N ASP A 241 -5.07 -13.15 -18.84
CA ASP A 241 -3.80 -13.86 -19.06
C ASP A 241 -2.57 -13.02 -18.70
N TRP A 242 -2.77 -11.82 -18.16
CA TRP A 242 -1.69 -10.88 -17.83
C TRP A 242 -0.66 -11.49 -16.88
N LEU A 243 0.61 -11.21 -17.16
CA LEU A 243 1.76 -11.61 -16.35
C LEU A 243 2.59 -10.41 -15.91
N TYR A 244 2.37 -9.27 -16.54
CA TYR A 244 3.15 -8.06 -16.37
C TYR A 244 2.23 -6.87 -16.28
N PHE A 245 2.63 -5.87 -15.50
CA PHE A 245 1.97 -4.58 -15.48
C PHE A 245 2.97 -3.47 -15.28
N VAL A 246 2.65 -2.24 -15.67
CA VAL A 246 3.47 -1.06 -15.33
C VAL A 246 2.60 0.18 -15.33
N THR A 247 2.82 1.05 -14.35
CA THR A 247 2.18 2.37 -14.33
C THR A 247 3.04 3.37 -15.10
N VAL A 248 2.73 3.56 -16.38
CA VAL A 248 3.51 4.42 -17.30
C VAL A 248 3.43 5.88 -16.89
N LYS A 249 2.26 6.32 -16.44
CA LYS A 249 2.02 7.64 -15.84
C LYS A 249 0.83 7.54 -14.88
N PRO A 250 0.61 8.51 -13.99
CA PRO A 250 -0.49 8.44 -13.04
C PRO A 250 -1.85 8.25 -13.73
N GLY A 251 -2.55 7.18 -13.37
CA GLY A 251 -3.82 6.77 -13.97
C GLY A 251 -3.71 5.97 -15.27
N ASP A 252 -2.51 5.59 -15.70
CA ASP A 252 -2.24 4.75 -16.89
C ASP A 252 -1.39 3.54 -16.46
N THR A 253 -2.07 2.54 -15.89
CA THR A 253 -1.49 1.24 -15.58
C THR A 253 -1.85 0.26 -16.70
N ARG A 254 -0.82 -0.23 -17.39
CA ARG A 254 -0.96 -1.16 -18.51
C ARG A 254 -0.66 -2.56 -18.05
N PHE A 255 -1.41 -3.54 -18.56
CA PHE A 255 -1.30 -4.95 -18.22
C PHE A 255 -1.12 -5.75 -19.51
N THR A 256 -0.18 -6.70 -19.53
CA THR A 256 0.10 -7.52 -20.71
C THR A 256 0.57 -8.92 -20.32
N ALA A 257 0.33 -9.90 -21.20
CA ALA A 257 0.92 -11.22 -21.13
C ALA A 257 2.29 -11.30 -21.85
N SER A 258 2.62 -10.30 -22.69
CA SER A 258 3.84 -10.26 -23.48
C SER A 258 4.97 -9.54 -22.75
N TYR A 259 6.08 -10.22 -22.55
CA TYR A 259 7.28 -9.61 -21.97
C TYR A 259 7.84 -8.48 -22.86
N GLU A 260 7.80 -8.64 -24.18
CA GLU A 260 8.27 -7.62 -25.12
C GLU A 260 7.42 -6.34 -25.05
N GLU A 261 6.10 -6.48 -24.91
CA GLU A 261 5.20 -5.35 -24.70
C GLU A 261 5.44 -4.67 -23.36
N HIS A 262 5.68 -5.46 -22.30
CA HIS A 262 6.05 -4.94 -20.99
C HIS A 262 7.33 -4.09 -21.08
N GLN A 263 8.37 -4.58 -21.75
CA GLN A 263 9.62 -3.83 -21.94
C GLN A 263 9.42 -2.51 -22.70
N ARG A 264 8.51 -2.48 -23.69
CA ARG A 264 8.13 -1.22 -24.38
C ARG A 264 7.45 -0.24 -23.43
N ASN A 265 6.49 -0.70 -22.62
CA ASN A 265 5.80 0.14 -21.64
C ASN A 265 6.76 0.66 -20.55
N VAL A 266 7.70 -0.17 -20.10
CA VAL A 266 8.79 0.20 -19.19
C VAL A 266 9.71 1.26 -19.79
N ALA A 267 10.09 1.11 -21.06
CA ALA A 267 10.92 2.09 -21.75
C ALA A 267 10.21 3.47 -21.83
N GLU A 268 8.90 3.47 -22.09
CA GLU A 268 8.08 4.68 -22.09
C GLU A 268 8.02 5.32 -20.70
N PHE A 269 7.76 4.54 -19.64
CA PHE A 269 7.80 5.00 -18.25
C PHE A 269 9.13 5.70 -17.92
N ASN A 270 10.25 5.04 -18.23
CA ASN A 270 11.59 5.57 -17.97
C ASN A 270 11.87 6.86 -18.75
N LEU A 271 11.41 6.94 -20.01
CA LEU A 271 11.52 8.16 -20.82
C LEU A 271 10.74 9.32 -20.19
N LEU A 272 9.50 9.09 -19.76
CA LEU A 272 8.65 10.10 -19.14
C LEU A 272 9.22 10.59 -17.81
N ARG A 273 9.78 9.68 -16.99
CA ARG A 273 10.46 10.05 -15.74
C ARG A 273 11.66 10.96 -15.97
N ARG A 274 12.54 10.63 -16.92
CA ARG A 274 13.70 11.47 -17.26
C ARG A 274 13.30 12.88 -17.69
N ARG A 275 12.21 13.02 -18.46
CA ARG A 275 11.67 14.33 -18.88
C ARG A 275 11.08 15.13 -17.71
N ALA A 276 10.49 14.45 -16.72
CA ALA A 276 9.92 15.08 -15.54
C ALA A 276 10.97 15.53 -14.50
N SER A 277 12.20 15.02 -14.61
CA SER A 277 13.35 15.41 -13.79
C SER A 277 14.37 16.20 -14.62
N PRO A 278 14.09 17.46 -15.04
CA PRO A 278 15.12 18.31 -15.60
C PRO A 278 16.14 18.62 -14.48
N SER A 279 17.39 18.25 -14.71
CA SER A 279 18.50 18.49 -13.80
C SER A 279 18.67 19.98 -13.54
N THR A 280 18.65 20.34 -12.26
CA THR A 280 19.36 21.50 -11.71
C THR A 280 20.83 21.35 -12.09
N THR A 281 21.23 21.93 -13.22
CA THR A 281 22.64 21.99 -13.62
C THR A 281 22.89 23.33 -14.29
N SER A 282 23.19 24.31 -13.45
CA SER A 282 23.96 25.49 -13.81
C SER A 282 24.69 26.01 -12.57
N SER A 283 25.85 25.42 -12.27
CA SER A 283 27.09 26.13 -11.91
C SER A 283 28.18 25.16 -11.41
N ASN A 284 29.27 25.07 -12.16
CA ASN A 284 30.66 24.74 -11.81
C ASN A 284 30.95 23.86 -10.58
N SER A 285 31.54 22.69 -10.80
CA SER A 285 32.96 22.40 -10.53
C SER A 285 33.25 20.91 -10.69
N THR A 286 34.46 20.63 -11.18
CA THR A 286 35.03 19.34 -11.50
C THR A 286 34.95 18.35 -10.33
N SER A 287 34.17 17.28 -10.47
CA SER A 287 34.34 16.06 -9.67
C SER A 287 33.74 14.87 -10.40
N THR A 288 34.53 13.81 -10.50
CA THR A 288 34.25 12.52 -11.14
C THR A 288 33.05 11.83 -10.48
N ALA A 289 31.86 11.98 -11.08
CA ALA A 289 30.66 11.27 -10.67
C ALA A 289 30.48 9.98 -11.47
N VAL A 290 30.48 8.85 -10.76
CA VAL A 290 29.99 7.55 -11.23
C VAL A 290 28.52 7.71 -11.65
N PRO A 291 28.10 7.22 -12.84
CA PRO A 291 26.72 7.37 -13.28
C PRO A 291 25.78 6.58 -12.37
N GLY A 292 24.78 7.27 -11.81
CA GLY A 292 23.71 6.65 -11.03
C GLY A 292 23.03 5.55 -11.84
N SER A 293 22.96 4.36 -11.25
CA SER A 293 22.31 3.20 -11.88
C SER A 293 20.82 3.51 -12.15
N PRO A 294 20.29 3.13 -13.32
CA PRO A 294 18.88 3.35 -13.61
C PRO A 294 18.00 2.62 -12.57
N SER A 295 16.90 3.28 -12.19
CA SER A 295 15.79 2.63 -11.49
C SER A 295 15.36 1.42 -12.32
N ALA A 296 15.39 0.23 -11.72
CA ALA A 296 14.80 -0.93 -12.36
C ALA A 296 13.28 -0.72 -12.31
N ALA A 297 12.66 -0.40 -13.44
CA ALA A 297 11.29 -0.85 -13.59
C ALA A 297 11.36 -2.38 -13.59
N SER A 298 10.60 -2.99 -12.70
CA SER A 298 10.65 -4.40 -12.37
C SER A 298 10.27 -5.28 -13.56
N ALA A 299 10.74 -6.52 -13.54
CA ALA A 299 10.28 -7.56 -14.44
C ALA A 299 8.80 -7.95 -14.24
N ALA A 300 8.11 -7.44 -13.20
CA ALA A 300 6.66 -7.52 -13.04
C ALA A 300 5.91 -6.17 -13.06
N ARG A 301 6.60 -5.07 -12.77
CA ARG A 301 6.05 -3.72 -12.48
C ARG A 301 6.75 -2.60 -13.26
#